data_AF-F8GYZ8-F1
#
_entry.id   AF-F8GYZ8-F1
#
_cell.length_a   1.000
_cell.length_b   1.000
_cell.length_c   1.000
_cell.angle_alpha   90.00
_cell.angle_beta   90.00
_cell.angle_gamma   90.00
#
_symmetry.space_group_name_H-M   'P 1'
#
loop_
_entity.id
_entity.type
_entity.pdbx_description
1 polymer ?
#
loop_
_entity_poly.entity_id
_entity_poly.type
_entity_poly.pdbx_seq_one_letter_code
_entity_poly.pdbx_strand_id
1 'polypeptide(L)'
;MHMLTCHSQLSLFSSPLGRESATTGPALLLLACSGTKLDRPAPAMDLYQGVMYESYRAHVRPEASPNVLILSARHGFIDPRDVIAPYDQRMTTQRADEILADLPAFAASADWPTQVGKVLLAGGKEYRRVMRAALVRQYGALPLTVHETTGGIGTQRSQLGTFLDGLPSVFRDQIGQHANGTPIYRSYGWIEAGSIATLLYRAAPALPARQARVLSVFNGPSGPTADVEVEEFVRGRAKICPRWVSVADLHPSTEESA
;
A
#
# COMPACT_ATOMS: atom_id res chain seq x y z
N MET A 1 27.47 -31.35 30.17
CA MET A 1 27.36 -29.87 30.14
C MET A 1 26.26 -29.52 29.14
N HIS A 2 25.00 -29.57 29.57
CA HIS A 2 23.84 -29.31 28.71
C HIS A 2 23.34 -27.88 28.94
N MET A 3 23.44 -27.05 27.90
CA MET A 3 22.76 -25.75 27.86
C MET A 3 21.27 -25.98 27.62
N LEU A 4 20.46 -25.74 28.66
CA LEU A 4 19.01 -25.64 28.55
C LEU A 4 18.66 -24.26 27.98
N THR A 5 18.35 -24.22 26.68
CA THR A 5 17.69 -23.10 26.02
C THR A 5 16.23 -23.01 26.49
N CYS A 6 15.94 -22.08 27.38
CA CYS A 6 14.59 -21.76 27.83
C CYS A 6 13.86 -20.95 26.74
N HIS A 7 13.11 -21.63 25.88
CA HIS A 7 12.15 -21.02 24.94
C HIS A 7 10.80 -20.88 25.65
N SER A 8 10.61 -19.80 26.40
CA SER A 8 9.29 -19.44 26.95
C SER A 8 8.59 -18.52 25.95
N GLN A 9 7.92 -19.11 24.96
CA GLN A 9 7.07 -18.39 24.03
C GLN A 9 5.73 -18.11 24.73
N LEU A 10 5.62 -16.96 25.40
CA LEU A 10 4.35 -16.46 25.93
C LEU A 10 3.55 -15.85 24.77
N SER A 11 2.59 -16.62 24.26
CA SER A 11 1.57 -16.12 23.32
C SER A 11 0.66 -15.11 24.03
N LEU A 12 0.94 -13.81 23.86
CA LEU A 12 0.07 -12.71 24.30
C LEU A 12 -0.93 -12.29 23.22
N PHE A 13 -1.43 -13.23 22.41
CA PHE A 13 -2.48 -12.95 21.44
C PHE A 13 -3.85 -13.00 22.15
N SER A 14 -4.36 -11.82 22.51
CA SER A 14 -5.78 -11.66 22.85
C SER A 14 -6.55 -11.45 21.54
N SER A 15 -7.35 -12.44 21.13
CA SER A 15 -8.23 -12.31 19.96
C SER A 15 -9.45 -11.45 20.28
N PRO A 16 -9.71 -10.35 19.54
CA PRO A 16 -11.05 -9.82 19.43
C PRO A 16 -11.79 -10.58 18.32
N LEU A 17 -12.86 -11.26 18.70
CA LEU A 17 -13.94 -11.67 17.79
C LEU A 17 -14.48 -10.43 17.05
N GLY A 18 -14.60 -10.53 15.73
CA GLY A 18 -15.40 -9.63 14.91
C GLY A 18 -14.63 -8.45 14.32
N ARG A 19 -14.04 -8.64 13.13
CA ARG A 19 -13.94 -7.57 12.14
C ARG A 19 -14.42 -8.11 10.80
N GLU A 20 -15.32 -7.34 10.18
CA GLU A 20 -15.76 -7.46 8.79
C GLU A 20 -14.62 -7.94 7.91
N SER A 21 -14.91 -8.89 7.01
CA SER A 21 -14.00 -9.33 5.97
C SER A 21 -13.51 -8.13 5.18
N ALA A 22 -12.34 -7.60 5.55
CA ALA A 22 -11.59 -6.66 4.75
C ALA A 22 -11.29 -7.38 3.44
N THR A 23 -11.81 -6.86 2.32
CA THR A 23 -11.51 -7.37 0.98
C THR A 23 -10.00 -7.46 0.84
N THR A 24 -9.49 -8.70 0.90
CA THR A 24 -8.06 -8.98 1.09
C THR A 24 -7.39 -8.88 -0.27
N GLY A 25 -6.81 -7.73 -0.58
CA GLY A 25 -6.08 -7.50 -1.81
C GLY A 25 -5.47 -6.10 -1.85
N PRO A 26 -4.41 -5.88 -2.66
CA PRO A 26 -3.78 -4.58 -2.76
C PRO A 26 -4.75 -3.53 -3.34
N ALA A 27 -4.49 -2.27 -3.05
CA ALA A 27 -5.27 -1.18 -3.62
C ALA A 27 -4.91 -0.95 -5.10
N LEU A 28 -5.91 -0.62 -5.92
CA LEU A 28 -5.75 -0.21 -7.32
C LEU A 28 -6.34 1.19 -7.54
N LEU A 29 -5.55 2.07 -8.13
CA LEU A 29 -5.97 3.38 -8.61
C LEU A 29 -5.99 3.37 -10.14
N LEU A 30 -7.17 3.53 -10.73
CA LEU A 30 -7.32 3.79 -12.17
C LEU A 30 -7.45 5.30 -12.38
N LEU A 31 -6.45 5.91 -13.01
CA LEU A 31 -6.36 7.36 -13.17
C LEU A 31 -6.59 7.75 -14.64
N ALA A 32 -7.39 8.78 -14.90
CA ALA A 32 -7.54 9.33 -16.25
C ALA A 32 -6.27 10.06 -16.69
N CYS A 33 -5.97 10.06 -17.99
CA CYS A 33 -4.90 10.92 -18.52
C CYS A 33 -5.23 12.42 -18.35
N SER A 34 -4.18 13.25 -18.30
CA SER A 34 -4.29 14.70 -18.18
C SER A 34 -4.25 15.40 -19.54
N GLY A 35 -4.98 16.51 -19.68
CA GLY A 35 -4.79 17.45 -20.80
C GLY A 35 -3.41 18.12 -20.73
N THR A 36 -3.04 18.63 -19.56
CA THR A 36 -1.71 19.22 -19.26
C THR A 36 -0.64 18.13 -19.23
N LYS A 37 0.39 18.29 -20.06
CA LYS A 37 1.50 17.34 -20.22
C LYS A 37 2.84 18.08 -20.31
N LEU A 38 3.95 17.39 -20.05
CA LEU A 38 5.27 17.86 -20.47
C LEU A 38 5.34 17.94 -22.01
N ASP A 39 6.30 18.70 -22.53
CA ASP A 39 6.56 18.90 -23.96
C ASP A 39 7.52 17.88 -24.57
N ARG A 40 7.97 16.90 -23.77
CA ARG A 40 8.93 15.86 -24.15
C ARG A 40 8.46 14.48 -23.69
N PRO A 41 8.92 13.39 -24.34
CA PRO A 41 8.66 12.04 -23.86
C PRO A 41 9.11 11.85 -22.41
N ALA A 42 8.26 11.23 -21.61
CA ALA A 42 8.51 10.94 -20.21
C ALA A 42 7.65 9.75 -19.77
N PRO A 43 7.99 9.08 -18.64
CA PRO A 43 7.07 8.13 -18.00
C PRO A 43 5.69 8.73 -17.84
N ALA A 44 4.61 7.98 -18.07
CA ALA A 44 3.25 8.49 -18.07
C ALA A 44 2.89 9.26 -16.79
N MET A 45 3.31 8.75 -15.62
CA MET A 45 3.11 9.40 -14.32
C MET A 45 3.79 10.79 -14.21
N ASP A 46 4.91 10.96 -14.90
CA ASP A 46 5.67 12.22 -14.96
C ASP A 46 5.24 13.10 -16.12
N LEU A 47 4.76 12.51 -17.23
CA LEU A 47 4.27 13.26 -18.38
C LEU A 47 3.04 14.07 -17.99
N TYR A 48 2.10 13.48 -17.25
CA TYR A 48 0.85 14.14 -16.89
C TYR A 48 1.02 15.12 -15.71
N GLN A 49 0.65 16.37 -15.96
CA GLN A 49 0.86 17.50 -15.04
C GLN A 49 -0.46 18.15 -14.60
N GLY A 50 -1.57 17.44 -14.70
CA GLY A 50 -2.89 17.95 -14.30
C GLY A 50 -3.08 17.91 -12.78
N VAL A 51 -4.06 18.67 -12.28
CA VAL A 51 -4.35 18.81 -10.84
C VAL A 51 -4.60 17.51 -10.08
N MET A 52 -5.10 16.46 -10.77
CA MET A 52 -5.25 15.13 -10.16
C MET A 52 -3.90 14.44 -9.95
N TYR A 53 -2.93 14.65 -10.84
CA TYR A 53 -1.57 14.13 -10.71
C TYR A 53 -0.78 14.90 -9.65
N GLU A 54 -0.99 16.22 -9.54
CA GLU A 54 -0.49 17.00 -8.39
C GLU A 54 -1.02 16.44 -7.07
N SER A 55 -2.35 16.24 -6.97
CA SER A 55 -2.97 15.66 -5.78
C SER A 55 -2.49 14.25 -5.51
N TYR A 56 -2.30 13.41 -6.52
CA TYR A 56 -1.68 12.09 -6.37
C TYR A 56 -0.30 12.21 -5.72
N ARG A 57 0.60 13.04 -6.30
CA ARG A 57 1.97 13.23 -5.78
C ARG A 57 2.00 13.81 -4.37
N ALA A 58 1.03 14.64 -4.01
CA ALA A 58 0.94 15.25 -2.68
C ALA A 58 0.50 14.27 -1.58
N HIS A 59 -0.22 13.19 -1.91
CA HIS A 59 -0.80 12.27 -0.91
C HIS A 59 -0.25 10.85 -1.00
N VAL A 60 0.38 10.45 -2.11
CA VAL A 60 0.99 9.12 -2.21
C VAL A 60 2.14 9.01 -1.20
N ARG A 61 2.08 7.97 -0.36
CA ARG A 61 3.14 7.64 0.59
C ARG A 61 3.91 6.43 0.09
N PRO A 62 5.26 6.47 0.02
CA PRO A 62 6.07 5.32 -0.42
C PRO A 62 5.76 4.04 0.36
N GLU A 63 5.42 4.19 1.64
CA GLU A 63 5.10 3.08 2.52
C GLU A 63 3.66 2.57 2.41
N ALA A 64 2.79 3.23 1.64
CA ALA A 64 1.37 2.91 1.47
C ALA A 64 0.88 3.27 0.04
N SER A 65 1.60 2.82 -0.98
CA SER A 65 1.28 3.12 -2.38
C SER A 65 0.29 2.12 -2.99
N PRO A 66 -0.73 2.58 -3.75
CA PRO A 66 -1.57 1.67 -4.54
C PRO A 66 -0.83 1.21 -5.79
N ASN A 67 -1.28 0.10 -6.39
CA ASN A 67 -1.02 -0.14 -7.81
C ASN A 67 -1.72 0.95 -8.61
N VAL A 68 -1.07 1.47 -9.65
CA VAL A 68 -1.65 2.52 -10.50
C VAL A 68 -1.66 2.04 -11.94
N LEU A 69 -2.80 2.22 -12.62
CA LEU A 69 -2.87 2.17 -14.08
C LEU A 69 -3.51 3.46 -14.58
N ILE A 70 -3.06 3.91 -15.75
CA ILE A 70 -3.58 5.14 -16.36
C ILE A 70 -4.41 4.78 -17.57
N LEU A 71 -5.67 5.23 -17.61
CA LEU A 71 -6.48 5.19 -18.82
C LEU A 71 -6.20 6.44 -19.65
N SER A 72 -5.47 6.27 -20.75
CA SER A 72 -5.19 7.29 -21.74
C SER A 72 -6.15 7.20 -22.93
N ALA A 73 -6.68 8.35 -23.36
CA ALA A 73 -7.55 8.41 -24.53
C ALA A 73 -6.85 7.95 -25.82
N ARG A 74 -5.53 8.13 -25.95
CA ARG A 74 -4.76 7.67 -27.12
C ARG A 74 -4.39 6.20 -27.00
N HIS A 75 -3.67 5.89 -25.93
CA HIS A 75 -2.98 4.61 -25.74
C HIS A 75 -3.80 3.50 -25.04
N GLY A 76 -5.01 3.78 -24.52
CA GLY A 76 -5.71 2.82 -23.67
C GLY A 76 -5.12 2.78 -22.26
N PHE A 77 -5.18 1.62 -21.60
CA PHE A 77 -4.58 1.40 -20.29
C PHE A 77 -3.06 1.21 -20.42
N ILE A 78 -2.30 2.02 -19.68
CA ILE A 78 -0.84 2.02 -19.68
C ILE A 78 -0.29 1.97 -18.26
N ASP A 79 0.93 1.45 -18.13
CA ASP A 79 1.69 1.48 -16.88
C ASP A 79 2.17 2.92 -16.59
N PRO A 80 2.19 3.37 -15.32
CA PRO A 80 2.71 4.69 -14.96
C PRO A 80 4.16 4.95 -15.41
N ARG A 81 4.95 3.89 -15.65
CA ARG A 81 6.35 3.96 -16.08
C ARG A 81 6.52 3.99 -17.60
N ASP A 82 5.46 3.74 -18.36
CA ASP A 82 5.52 3.73 -19.83
C ASP A 82 5.96 5.11 -20.35
N VAL A 83 7.05 5.14 -21.11
CA VAL A 83 7.54 6.38 -21.72
C VAL A 83 6.70 6.70 -22.95
N ILE A 84 5.94 7.79 -22.86
CA ILE A 84 5.05 8.24 -23.94
C ILE A 84 5.33 9.70 -24.32
N ALA A 85 5.14 10.04 -25.59
CA ALA A 85 5.26 11.41 -26.09
C ALA A 85 3.99 12.22 -25.79
N PRO A 86 4.08 13.56 -25.67
CA PRO A 86 2.89 14.41 -25.55
C PRO A 86 1.95 14.24 -26.74
N TYR A 87 0.66 14.38 -26.47
CA TYR A 87 -0.41 14.23 -27.45
C TYR A 87 -1.64 15.04 -27.04
N ASP A 88 -2.49 15.36 -28.02
CA ASP A 88 -3.79 15.98 -27.81
C ASP A 88 -4.91 15.07 -28.33
N GLN A 89 -5.49 14.30 -27.40
CA GLN A 89 -6.66 13.47 -27.67
C GLN A 89 -7.53 13.44 -26.43
N ARG A 90 -8.80 13.79 -26.59
CA ARG A 90 -9.80 13.80 -25.51
C ARG A 90 -10.57 12.50 -25.47
N MET A 91 -10.97 12.09 -24.26
CA MET A 91 -11.92 10.98 -24.06
C MET A 91 -13.35 11.49 -24.30
N THR A 92 -13.75 11.57 -25.57
CA THR A 92 -15.14 11.81 -25.95
C THR A 92 -15.96 10.53 -25.75
N THR A 93 -17.29 10.64 -25.81
CA THR A 93 -18.18 9.45 -25.79
C THR A 93 -17.84 8.48 -26.93
N GLN A 94 -17.67 9.00 -28.15
CA GLN A 94 -17.25 8.19 -29.30
C GLN A 94 -15.92 7.47 -29.03
N ARG A 95 -14.94 8.17 -28.45
CA ARG A 95 -13.65 7.55 -28.15
C ARG A 95 -13.76 6.47 -27.06
N ALA A 96 -14.61 6.70 -26.05
CA ALA A 96 -14.91 5.69 -25.05
C ALA A 96 -15.60 4.46 -25.67
N ASP A 97 -16.52 4.66 -26.62
CA ASP A 97 -17.18 3.57 -27.34
C ASP A 97 -16.20 2.76 -28.20
N GLU A 98 -15.27 3.42 -28.90
CA GLU A 98 -14.19 2.74 -29.63
C GLU A 98 -13.33 1.87 -28.70
N ILE A 99 -12.95 2.41 -27.54
CA ILE A 99 -12.15 1.66 -26.56
C ILE A 99 -12.94 0.48 -25.98
N LEU A 100 -14.25 0.65 -25.74
CA LEU A 100 -15.10 -0.43 -25.23
C LEU A 100 -15.31 -1.53 -26.27
N ALA A 101 -15.43 -1.19 -27.54
CA ALA A 101 -15.62 -2.14 -28.63
C ALA A 101 -14.42 -3.09 -28.79
N ASP A 102 -13.20 -2.61 -28.51
CA ASP A 102 -11.97 -3.41 -28.53
C ASP A 102 -11.19 -3.29 -27.22
N LEU A 103 -11.91 -3.45 -26.11
CA LEU A 103 -11.34 -3.34 -24.78
C LEU A 103 -10.15 -4.28 -24.52
N PRO A 104 -10.10 -5.53 -25.05
CA PRO A 104 -8.93 -6.39 -24.90
C PRO A 104 -7.66 -5.76 -25.48
N ALA A 105 -7.72 -5.16 -26.66
CA ALA A 105 -6.56 -4.52 -27.28
C ALA A 105 -6.09 -3.31 -26.45
N PHE A 106 -7.03 -2.48 -25.96
CA PHE A 106 -6.70 -1.30 -25.16
C PHE A 106 -6.31 -1.60 -23.71
N ALA A 107 -6.48 -2.83 -23.22
CA ALA A 107 -6.09 -3.24 -21.88
C ALA A 107 -4.80 -4.07 -21.85
N ALA A 108 -4.33 -4.56 -22.99
CA ALA A 108 -3.27 -5.55 -23.10
C ALA A 108 -1.87 -5.06 -22.67
N SER A 109 -1.60 -3.76 -22.83
CA SER A 109 -0.29 -3.18 -22.48
C SER A 109 -0.10 -2.93 -20.98
N ALA A 110 -1.18 -2.88 -20.21
CA ALA A 110 -1.12 -2.57 -18.79
C ALA A 110 -0.81 -3.82 -17.94
N ASP A 111 0.03 -3.63 -16.93
CA ASP A 111 0.33 -4.65 -15.92
C ASP A 111 -0.78 -4.67 -14.84
N TRP A 112 -1.87 -5.39 -15.12
CA TRP A 112 -2.98 -5.53 -14.19
C TRP A 112 -2.59 -6.41 -13.00
N PRO A 113 -2.75 -5.93 -11.75
CA PRO A 113 -2.52 -6.77 -10.57
C PRO A 113 -3.39 -8.03 -10.63
N THR A 114 -2.86 -9.17 -10.18
CA THR A 114 -3.59 -10.46 -10.18
C THR A 114 -4.76 -10.48 -9.21
N GLN A 115 -4.68 -9.70 -8.14
CA GLN A 115 -5.72 -9.54 -7.12
C GLN A 115 -5.84 -8.07 -6.73
N VAL A 116 -7.05 -7.63 -6.38
CA VAL A 116 -7.33 -6.27 -5.91
C VAL A 116 -8.36 -6.31 -4.79
N GLY A 117 -8.18 -5.47 -3.78
CA GLY A 117 -9.11 -5.35 -2.64
C GLY A 117 -9.95 -4.09 -2.70
N LYS A 118 -9.26 -2.94 -2.75
CA LYS A 118 -9.88 -1.61 -2.79
C LYS A 118 -9.54 -0.93 -4.12
N VAL A 119 -10.54 -0.38 -4.80
CA VAL A 119 -10.34 0.26 -6.11
C VAL A 119 -10.89 1.68 -6.12
N LEU A 120 -10.16 2.61 -6.72
CA LEU A 120 -10.65 3.96 -7.03
C LEU A 120 -10.59 4.24 -8.53
N LEU A 121 -11.71 4.66 -9.10
CA LEU A 121 -11.81 5.19 -10.47
C LEU A 121 -11.76 6.72 -10.44
N ALA A 122 -10.61 7.28 -10.77
CA ALA A 122 -10.36 8.72 -10.75
C ALA A 122 -10.36 9.29 -12.18
N GLY A 123 -11.49 9.88 -12.58
CA GLY A 123 -11.63 10.46 -13.91
C GLY A 123 -13.02 11.02 -14.18
N GLY A 124 -13.19 11.65 -15.34
CA GLY A 124 -14.51 12.08 -15.83
C GLY A 124 -15.43 10.92 -16.16
N LYS A 125 -16.72 11.21 -16.39
CA LYS A 125 -17.77 10.22 -16.66
C LYS A 125 -17.37 9.16 -17.70
N GLU A 126 -16.85 9.58 -18.84
CA GLU A 126 -16.47 8.67 -19.94
C GLU A 126 -15.26 7.80 -19.57
N TYR A 127 -14.27 8.34 -18.85
CA TYR A 127 -13.16 7.53 -18.31
C TYR A 127 -13.66 6.46 -17.35
N ARG A 128 -14.49 6.84 -16.36
CA ARG A 128 -14.99 5.90 -15.35
C ARG A 128 -15.86 4.80 -15.96
N ARG A 129 -16.61 5.11 -17.03
CA ARG A 129 -17.36 4.11 -17.80
C ARG A 129 -16.44 3.03 -18.38
N VAL A 130 -15.34 3.42 -19.02
CA VAL A 130 -14.35 2.48 -19.57
C VAL A 130 -13.61 1.72 -18.45
N MET A 131 -13.18 2.42 -17.40
CA MET A 131 -12.51 1.81 -16.24
C MET A 131 -13.38 0.74 -15.58
N ARG A 132 -14.69 0.99 -15.42
CA ARG A 132 -15.62 0.02 -14.86
C ARG A 132 -15.73 -1.24 -15.72
N ALA A 133 -15.83 -1.08 -17.04
CA ALA A 133 -15.87 -2.21 -17.97
C ALA A 133 -14.57 -3.04 -17.91
N ALA A 134 -13.42 -2.36 -17.83
CA ALA A 134 -12.11 -3.02 -17.70
C ALA A 134 -11.98 -3.81 -16.39
N LEU A 135 -12.43 -3.23 -15.26
CA LEU A 135 -12.44 -3.93 -13.98
C LEU A 135 -13.30 -5.20 -14.00
N VAL A 136 -14.53 -5.09 -14.52
CA VAL A 136 -15.45 -6.24 -14.62
C VAL A 136 -14.85 -7.31 -15.52
N ARG A 137 -14.17 -6.93 -16.60
CA ARG A 137 -13.48 -7.87 -17.48
C ARG A 137 -12.32 -8.57 -16.77
N GLN A 138 -11.50 -7.83 -16.04
CA GLN A 138 -10.25 -8.35 -15.45
C GLN A 138 -10.50 -9.21 -14.22
N TYR A 139 -11.46 -8.83 -13.38
CA TYR A 139 -11.68 -9.42 -12.06
C TYR A 139 -13.05 -10.11 -11.91
N GLY A 140 -13.90 -10.04 -12.93
CA GLY A 140 -15.28 -10.51 -12.85
C GLY A 140 -16.16 -9.63 -11.96
N ALA A 141 -17.36 -10.13 -11.64
CA ALA A 141 -18.35 -9.47 -10.77
C ALA A 141 -18.13 -9.76 -9.28
N LEU A 142 -16.88 -9.93 -8.85
CA LEU A 142 -16.53 -10.17 -7.44
C LEU A 142 -16.93 -8.96 -6.57
N PRO A 143 -17.12 -9.15 -5.25
CA PRO A 143 -17.40 -8.04 -4.33
C PRO A 143 -16.14 -7.18 -4.14
N LEU A 144 -15.82 -6.37 -5.15
CA LEU A 144 -14.78 -5.36 -5.09
C LEU A 144 -15.35 -4.09 -4.46
N THR A 145 -14.63 -3.52 -3.49
CA THR A 145 -14.95 -2.19 -2.97
C THR A 145 -14.47 -1.14 -3.97
N VAL A 146 -15.33 -0.81 -4.95
CA VAL A 146 -15.05 0.17 -6.00
C VAL A 146 -15.61 1.53 -5.60
N HIS A 147 -14.73 2.52 -5.52
CA HIS A 147 -15.07 3.93 -5.37
C HIS A 147 -14.88 4.66 -6.69
N GLU A 148 -15.67 5.71 -6.91
CA GLU A 148 -15.56 6.58 -8.08
C GLU A 148 -15.44 8.03 -7.62
N THR A 149 -14.59 8.81 -8.28
CA THR A 149 -14.59 10.25 -8.04
C THR A 149 -15.91 10.86 -8.50
N THR A 150 -16.46 11.83 -7.77
CA THR A 150 -17.74 12.48 -8.11
C THR A 150 -17.69 13.97 -7.79
N GLY A 151 -18.62 14.75 -8.36
CA GLY A 151 -18.68 16.20 -8.17
C GLY A 151 -17.62 16.98 -8.95
N GLY A 152 -17.40 18.23 -8.52
CA GLY A 152 -16.43 19.14 -9.15
C GLY A 152 -14.98 18.75 -8.87
N ILE A 153 -14.04 19.36 -9.61
CA ILE A 153 -12.62 18.96 -9.57
C ILE A 153 -12.01 19.06 -8.16
N GLY A 154 -12.38 20.05 -7.36
CA GLY A 154 -11.92 20.17 -5.97
C GLY A 154 -12.37 19.00 -5.09
N THR A 155 -13.64 18.58 -5.22
CA THR A 155 -14.18 17.42 -4.51
C THR A 155 -13.48 16.13 -4.94
N GLN A 156 -13.24 15.95 -6.24
CA GLN A 156 -12.53 14.78 -6.75
C GLN A 156 -11.08 14.70 -6.24
N ARG A 157 -10.38 15.84 -6.14
CA ARG A 157 -9.04 15.93 -5.55
C ARG A 157 -9.03 15.50 -4.08
N SER A 158 -10.01 15.98 -3.29
CA SER A 158 -10.16 15.57 -1.89
C SER A 158 -10.47 14.07 -1.75
N GLN A 159 -11.32 13.52 -2.61
CA GLN A 159 -11.63 12.08 -2.63
C GLN A 159 -10.39 11.24 -2.96
N LEU A 160 -9.57 11.68 -3.92
CA LEU A 160 -8.28 11.02 -4.22
C LEU A 160 -7.32 11.08 -3.02
N GLY A 161 -7.20 12.25 -2.39
CA GLY A 161 -6.38 12.42 -1.18
C GLY A 161 -6.82 11.47 -0.07
N THR A 162 -8.11 11.49 0.31
CA THR A 162 -8.69 10.58 1.31
C THR A 162 -8.47 9.11 0.97
N PHE A 163 -8.57 8.73 -0.30
CA PHE A 163 -8.31 7.36 -0.73
C PHE A 163 -6.86 6.94 -0.47
N LEU A 164 -5.90 7.77 -0.88
CA LEU A 164 -4.46 7.53 -0.72
C LEU A 164 -4.05 7.58 0.74
N ASP A 165 -4.54 8.56 1.49
CA ASP A 165 -4.21 8.72 2.91
C ASP A 165 -4.71 7.55 3.76
N GLY A 166 -5.84 6.97 3.37
CA GLY A 166 -6.45 5.83 4.03
C GLY A 166 -5.87 4.47 3.63
N LEU A 167 -4.82 4.40 2.81
CA LEU A 167 -4.19 3.13 2.44
C LEU A 167 -3.33 2.58 3.60
N PRO A 168 -3.42 1.26 3.89
CA PRO A 168 -2.56 0.64 4.87
C PRO A 168 -1.12 0.60 4.36
N SER A 169 -0.17 0.58 5.30
CA SER A 169 1.23 0.37 4.92
C SER A 169 1.45 -1.01 4.30
N VAL A 170 2.43 -1.10 3.41
CA VAL A 170 2.83 -2.34 2.75
C VAL A 170 4.17 -2.84 3.28
N PHE A 171 4.33 -4.16 3.28
CA PHE A 171 5.61 -4.80 3.50
C PHE A 171 6.53 -4.60 2.28
N ARG A 172 7.79 -4.26 2.50
CA ARG A 172 8.77 -3.99 1.43
C ARG A 172 10.08 -4.72 1.67
N ASP A 173 10.73 -5.04 0.56
CA ASP A 173 11.99 -5.78 0.46
C ASP A 173 11.96 -7.11 1.19
N GLN A 174 11.44 -8.15 0.54
CA GLN A 174 11.47 -9.50 1.11
C GLN A 174 12.94 -9.95 1.27
N ILE A 175 13.35 -10.23 2.51
CA ILE A 175 14.72 -10.62 2.88
C ILE A 175 14.85 -12.09 3.27
N GLY A 176 13.72 -12.80 3.40
CA GLY A 176 13.74 -14.22 3.75
C GLY A 176 12.35 -14.80 3.93
N GLN A 177 12.30 -15.99 4.54
CA GLN A 177 11.08 -16.68 4.94
C GLN A 177 11.33 -17.44 6.24
N HIS A 178 10.32 -17.51 7.11
CA HIS A 178 10.33 -18.41 8.26
C HIS A 178 10.23 -19.88 7.81
N ALA A 179 10.52 -20.82 8.71
CA ALA A 179 10.48 -22.26 8.42
C ALA A 179 9.10 -22.77 7.94
N ASN A 180 8.03 -22.08 8.31
CA ASN A 180 6.66 -22.36 7.88
C ASN A 180 6.29 -21.70 6.52
N GLY A 181 7.24 -21.05 5.86
CA GLY A 181 7.05 -20.35 4.57
C GLY A 181 6.56 -18.90 4.69
N THR A 182 6.29 -18.37 5.89
CA THR A 182 5.86 -16.97 6.06
C THR A 182 6.98 -16.01 5.59
N PRO A 183 6.72 -15.12 4.61
CA PRO A 183 7.73 -14.17 4.14
C PRO A 183 8.15 -13.15 5.20
N ILE A 184 9.45 -12.85 5.20
CA ILE A 184 10.11 -11.88 6.07
C ILE A 184 10.57 -10.71 5.23
N TYR A 185 10.34 -9.50 5.72
CA TYR A 185 10.58 -8.24 5.01
C TYR A 185 11.50 -7.32 5.80
N ARG A 186 12.19 -6.43 5.08
CA ARG A 186 13.05 -5.41 5.67
C ARG A 186 12.25 -4.30 6.32
N SER A 187 11.12 -3.90 5.73
CA SER A 187 10.37 -2.73 6.23
C SER A 187 8.85 -2.87 6.09
N TYR A 188 8.14 -2.15 6.96
CA TYR A 188 6.68 -2.02 6.97
C TYR A 188 6.31 -0.66 7.58
N GLY A 189 5.59 0.17 6.82
CA GLY A 189 5.31 1.54 7.24
C GLY A 189 6.61 2.33 7.45
N TRP A 190 6.74 2.94 8.63
CA TRP A 190 7.93 3.67 9.09
C TRP A 190 9.01 2.76 9.71
N ILE A 191 8.70 1.48 9.94
CA ILE A 191 9.61 0.54 10.60
C ILE A 191 10.56 -0.07 9.57
N GLU A 192 11.85 -0.12 9.91
CA GLU A 192 12.89 -0.73 9.10
C GLU A 192 13.82 -1.60 9.96
N ALA A 193 14.25 -2.74 9.41
CA ALA A 193 15.27 -3.58 10.02
C ALA A 193 16.55 -2.78 10.33
N GLY A 194 16.98 -2.83 11.57
CA GLY A 194 18.09 -2.05 12.13
C GLY A 194 17.65 -0.84 12.97
N SER A 195 16.43 -0.34 12.80
CA SER A 195 15.93 0.82 13.55
C SER A 195 15.73 0.51 15.03
N ILE A 196 15.94 1.51 15.89
CA ILE A 196 15.55 1.47 17.30
C ILE A 196 14.16 2.10 17.46
N ALA A 197 13.26 1.40 18.12
CA ALA A 197 11.91 1.85 18.41
C ALA A 197 11.58 1.70 19.90
N THR A 198 10.70 2.57 20.39
CA THR A 198 10.13 2.46 21.73
C THR A 198 8.99 1.44 21.70
N LEU A 199 9.11 0.36 22.47
CA LEU A 199 8.10 -0.67 22.65
C LEU A 199 7.19 -0.34 23.85
N LEU A 200 5.90 -0.18 23.58
CA LEU A 200 4.83 0.02 24.56
C LEU A 200 3.84 -1.14 24.53
N TYR A 201 3.70 -1.85 25.65
CA TYR A 201 2.81 -3.01 25.74
C TYR A 201 1.35 -2.58 25.89
N ARG A 202 0.61 -2.42 24.78
CA ARG A 202 -0.80 -2.01 24.83
C ARG A 202 -1.69 -2.96 25.65
N ALA A 203 -1.41 -4.26 25.61
CA ALA A 203 -2.12 -5.27 26.41
C ALA A 203 -1.69 -5.32 27.89
N ALA A 204 -0.57 -4.69 28.24
CA ALA A 204 -0.08 -4.60 29.62
C ALA A 204 0.55 -3.22 29.89
N PRO A 205 -0.26 -2.13 29.93
CA PRO A 205 0.25 -0.75 30.00
C PRO A 205 1.06 -0.41 31.25
N ALA A 206 0.95 -1.24 32.30
CA ALA A 206 1.73 -1.10 33.53
C ALA A 206 3.21 -1.50 33.37
N LEU A 207 3.57 -2.20 32.30
CA LEU A 207 4.96 -2.54 32.02
C LEU A 207 5.72 -1.30 31.53
N PRO A 208 6.98 -1.11 31.95
CA PRO A 208 7.79 0.01 31.48
C PRO A 208 8.06 -0.09 29.98
N ALA A 209 8.12 1.07 29.32
CA ALA A 209 8.58 1.19 27.94
C ALA A 209 9.99 0.60 27.81
N ARG A 210 10.27 -0.01 26.66
CA ARG A 210 11.60 -0.60 26.36
C ARG A 210 12.12 -0.12 25.02
N GLN A 211 13.44 -0.05 24.88
CA GLN A 211 14.05 0.09 23.57
C GLN A 211 14.10 -1.27 22.89
N ALA A 212 13.66 -1.29 21.63
CA ALA A 212 13.60 -2.47 20.80
C ALA A 212 14.36 -2.22 19.50
N ARG A 213 15.37 -3.03 19.21
CA ARG A 213 16.01 -3.06 17.91
C ARG A 213 15.22 -3.95 16.97
N VAL A 214 14.73 -3.39 15.88
CA VAL A 214 13.99 -4.16 14.87
C VAL A 214 14.96 -4.99 14.05
N LEU A 215 14.71 -6.29 13.96
CA LEU A 215 15.50 -7.21 13.13
C LEU A 215 14.84 -7.43 11.77
N SER A 216 13.52 -7.62 11.76
CA SER A 216 12.71 -7.80 10.56
C SER A 216 11.23 -7.61 10.84
N VAL A 217 10.41 -7.57 9.79
CA VAL A 217 8.95 -7.49 9.90
C VAL A 217 8.28 -8.54 9.03
N PHE A 218 7.11 -9.03 9.44
CA PHE A 218 6.33 -10.04 8.72
C PHE A 218 4.84 -9.91 9.04
N ASN A 219 4.00 -10.55 8.22
CA ASN A 219 2.56 -10.60 8.49
C ASN A 219 2.25 -11.81 9.38
N GLY A 220 2.08 -11.56 10.67
CA GLY A 220 1.74 -12.58 11.66
C GLY A 220 0.23 -12.87 11.72
N PRO A 221 -0.19 -13.83 12.56
CA PRO A 221 -1.59 -14.25 12.67
C PRO A 221 -2.55 -13.13 13.07
N SER A 222 -2.07 -12.15 13.82
CA SER A 222 -2.84 -10.97 14.28
C SER A 222 -2.49 -9.70 13.51
N GLY A 223 -1.83 -9.82 12.35
CA GLY A 223 -1.41 -8.72 11.50
C GLY A 223 0.09 -8.40 11.59
N PRO A 224 0.49 -7.18 11.19
CA PRO A 224 1.89 -6.79 11.11
C PRO A 224 2.64 -6.97 12.42
N THR A 225 3.72 -7.74 12.34
CA THR A 225 4.52 -8.19 13.48
C THR A 225 5.98 -7.87 13.20
N ALA A 226 6.71 -7.40 14.21
CA ALA A 226 8.14 -7.16 14.15
C ALA A 226 8.87 -8.22 14.98
N ASP A 227 9.94 -8.76 14.42
CA ASP A 227 10.95 -9.49 15.18
C ASP A 227 11.94 -8.47 15.74
N VAL A 228 12.07 -8.43 17.07
CA VAL A 228 12.84 -7.40 17.77
C VAL A 228 13.76 -7.98 18.83
N GLU A 229 14.86 -7.30 19.08
CA GLU A 229 15.72 -7.49 20.25
C GLU A 229 15.42 -6.42 21.28
N VAL A 230 15.05 -6.83 22.50
CA VAL A 230 14.74 -5.93 23.61
C VAL A 230 15.77 -6.12 24.72
N GLU A 231 16.27 -5.01 25.26
CA GLU A 231 17.13 -5.05 26.45
C GLU A 231 16.26 -5.16 27.72
N GLU A 232 16.46 -6.24 28.47
CA GLU A 232 15.78 -6.51 29.74
C GLU A 232 16.78 -6.67 30.88
N PHE A 233 16.42 -6.21 32.07
CA PHE A 233 17.20 -6.44 33.28
C PHE A 233 16.70 -7.70 34.01
N VAL A 234 17.48 -8.78 33.96
CA VAL A 234 17.18 -10.03 34.65
C VAL A 234 18.18 -10.19 35.81
N ARG A 235 17.67 -10.18 37.05
CA ARG A 235 18.50 -10.28 38.28
C ARG A 235 19.64 -9.24 38.32
N GLY A 236 19.34 -8.01 37.90
CA GLY A 236 20.30 -6.89 37.91
C GLY A 236 21.32 -6.89 36.75
N ARG A 237 21.21 -7.80 35.77
CA ARG A 237 22.04 -7.82 34.56
C ARG A 237 21.21 -7.52 33.33
N ALA A 238 21.72 -6.66 32.45
CA ALA A 238 21.14 -6.43 31.12
C ALA A 238 21.28 -7.70 30.27
N LYS A 239 20.20 -8.08 29.60
CA LYS A 239 20.12 -9.23 28.70
C LYS A 239 19.34 -8.83 27.45
N ILE A 240 19.86 -9.19 26.28
CA ILE A 240 19.15 -9.04 25.01
C ILE A 240 18.23 -10.24 24.83
N CYS A 241 16.93 -9.95 24.66
CA CYS A 241 15.89 -10.95 24.52
C CYS A 241 15.18 -10.77 23.16
N PRO A 242 15.29 -11.73 22.22
CA PRO A 242 14.55 -11.70 20.98
C PRO A 242 13.07 -12.00 21.24
N ARG A 243 12.17 -11.24 20.62
CA ARG A 243 10.73 -11.38 20.75
C ARG A 243 9.99 -10.90 19.51
N TRP A 244 8.83 -11.48 19.28
CA TRP A 244 7.87 -10.97 18.33
C TRP A 244 6.88 -10.04 19.02
N VAL A 245 6.69 -8.85 18.45
CA VAL A 245 5.80 -7.82 18.98
C VAL A 245 4.90 -7.29 17.87
N SER A 246 3.70 -6.82 18.22
CA SER A 246 2.86 -6.14 17.23
C SER A 246 3.56 -4.87 16.77
N VAL A 247 3.56 -4.60 15.47
CA VAL A 247 4.05 -3.32 14.93
C VAL A 247 3.34 -2.13 15.57
N ALA A 248 2.08 -2.29 15.96
CA ALA A 248 1.31 -1.23 16.58
C ALA A 248 1.62 -1.02 18.09
N ASP A 249 2.51 -1.84 18.67
CA ASP A 249 3.11 -1.62 19.99
C ASP A 249 4.45 -0.84 19.88
N LEU A 250 4.96 -0.64 18.66
CA LEU A 250 6.19 0.10 18.40
C LEU A 250 5.87 1.56 18.08
N HIS A 251 6.73 2.45 18.57
CA HIS A 251 6.67 3.89 18.32
C HIS A 251 8.05 4.41 17.93
N PRO A 252 8.13 5.45 17.08
CA PRO A 252 9.41 6.09 16.76
C PRO A 252 10.14 6.46 18.04
N SER A 253 11.42 6.12 18.13
CA SER A 253 12.25 6.54 19.25
C SER A 253 12.39 8.06 19.19
N THR A 254 11.80 8.75 20.18
CA THR A 254 12.18 10.13 20.50
C THR A 254 13.52 10.09 21.21
N GLU A 255 14.61 9.88 20.47
CA GLU A 255 15.91 10.32 20.95
C GLU A 255 16.02 11.81 20.65
N GLU A 256 15.65 12.64 21.64
CA GLU A 256 16.27 13.96 21.75
C GLU A 256 17.78 13.72 21.78
N SER A 257 18.45 14.20 20.74
CA SER A 257 19.90 14.25 20.67
C SER A 257 20.39 15.09 21.86
N ALA A 258 20.88 14.44 22.90
CA ALA A 258 21.57 15.05 24.04
C ALA A 258 23.03 14.61 24.05
#